data_AF-A0A4R2P4X1-F1
#
_entry.id   AF-A0A4R2P4X1-F1
#
_cell.length_a   1.000
_cell.length_b   1.000
_cell.length_c   1.000
_cell.angle_alpha   90.00
_cell.angle_beta   90.00
_cell.angle_gamma   90.00
#
_symmetry.space_group_name_H-M   'P 1'
#
loop_
_entity.id
_entity.type
_entity.pdbx_description
1 polymer ?
#
loop_
_entity_poly.entity_id
_entity_poly.type
_entity_poly.pdbx_seq_one_letter_code
_entity_poly.pdbx_strand_id
1 'polypeptide(L)'
;MPDPKADSRPLALTVHQPWATLIVAGLKPYEWRTWEAPAWAQGRRVVIHASRIDPKAHALDRLIAQIDCDLGTRGGEGLVVEPALRLLRDAAAVRHGKLHHGRDPLPRAAGLGTVLLGVPASKFALRAQGKVCAHDHHCQVRDPKTDRPRTLYGWPMRSPTRWAAPVPAKGAQGFWTWPHEVPEAGAADD
;
A
#
# COMPACT_ATOMS: atom_id res chain seq x y z
N MET A 1 -7.42 30.60 19.59
CA MET A 1 -6.73 29.29 19.71
C MET A 1 -7.64 28.26 19.07
N PRO A 2 -7.18 27.42 18.12
CA PRO A 2 -8.06 26.38 17.59
C PRO A 2 -8.25 25.25 18.63
N ASP A 3 -9.47 24.75 18.68
CA ASP A 3 -10.13 23.85 19.65
C ASP A 3 -9.39 22.50 19.91
N PRO A 4 -9.35 21.95 21.14
CA PRO A 4 -8.59 20.74 21.49
C PRO A 4 -9.28 19.42 21.11
N LYS A 5 -10.26 19.44 20.20
CA LYS A 5 -10.89 18.23 19.62
C LYS A 5 -11.05 18.38 18.11
N ALA A 6 -9.95 18.62 17.40
CA ALA A 6 -9.88 18.17 16.01
C ALA A 6 -10.21 16.67 16.01
N ASP A 7 -11.20 16.26 15.22
CA ASP A 7 -11.77 14.89 15.17
C ASP A 7 -10.67 13.83 15.41
N SER A 8 -10.60 13.36 16.67
CA SER A 8 -9.51 12.53 17.18
C SER A 8 -9.64 11.08 16.72
N ARG A 9 -10.65 10.79 15.90
CA ARG A 9 -10.88 9.46 15.37
C ARG A 9 -9.77 9.11 14.37
N PRO A 10 -9.29 7.85 14.38
CA PRO A 10 -8.19 7.45 13.52
C PRO A 10 -8.57 7.60 12.06
N LEU A 11 -7.62 8.06 11.24
CA LEU A 11 -7.82 8.16 9.80
C LEU A 11 -7.52 6.80 9.16
N ALA A 12 -8.27 6.42 8.13
CA ALA A 12 -8.04 5.20 7.37
C ALA A 12 -7.94 5.48 5.86
N LEU A 13 -7.21 4.61 5.17
CA LEU A 13 -7.08 4.58 3.72
C LEU A 13 -7.30 3.14 3.23
N THR A 14 -8.22 2.96 2.29
CA THR A 14 -8.43 1.67 1.64
C THR A 14 -7.46 1.48 0.47
N VAL A 15 -6.74 0.36 0.49
CA VAL A 15 -5.75 -0.07 -0.50
C VAL A 15 -6.11 -1.46 -1.00
N HIS A 16 -5.93 -1.72 -2.30
CA HIS A 16 -6.18 -3.04 -2.87
C HIS A 16 -5.05 -4.02 -2.53
N GLN A 17 -5.41 -5.29 -2.35
CA GLN A 17 -4.39 -6.35 -2.25
C GLN A 17 -3.70 -6.54 -3.61
N PRO A 18 -2.41 -6.91 -3.63
CA PRO A 18 -1.57 -7.27 -2.46
C PRO A 18 -0.90 -6.08 -1.76
N TRP A 19 -1.08 -4.86 -2.28
CA TRP A 19 -0.35 -3.67 -1.85
C TRP A 19 -0.62 -3.29 -0.39
N ALA A 20 -1.84 -3.47 0.11
CA ALA A 20 -2.17 -3.20 1.50
C ALA A 20 -1.27 -3.97 2.48
N THR A 21 -1.07 -5.27 2.21
CA THR A 21 -0.19 -6.13 3.03
C THR A 21 1.27 -5.71 2.89
N LEU A 22 1.73 -5.43 1.67
CA LEU A 22 3.10 -4.99 1.42
C LEU A 22 3.42 -3.66 2.11
N ILE A 23 2.47 -2.73 2.21
CA ILE A 23 2.64 -1.46 2.92
C ILE A 23 2.85 -1.70 4.42
N VAL A 24 1.96 -2.46 5.07
CA VAL A 24 2.07 -2.70 6.53
C VAL A 24 3.23 -3.63 6.89
N ALA A 25 3.72 -4.41 5.94
CA ALA A 25 4.97 -5.18 6.08
C ALA A 25 6.23 -4.31 5.83
N GLY A 26 6.08 -3.03 5.47
CA GLY A 26 7.21 -2.13 5.17
C GLY A 26 7.92 -2.43 3.85
N LEU A 27 7.31 -3.25 3.00
CA LEU A 27 7.88 -3.68 1.72
C LEU A 27 7.49 -2.75 0.59
N LYS A 28 6.41 -1.97 0.74
CA LYS A 28 5.98 -0.92 -0.20
C LYS A 28 6.02 0.46 0.47
N PRO A 29 7.13 1.20 0.36
CA PRO A 29 7.31 2.49 1.05
C PRO A 29 6.53 3.64 0.41
N TYR A 30 6.02 3.48 -0.81
CA TYR A 30 5.19 4.47 -1.48
C TYR A 30 3.87 3.87 -1.95
N GLU A 31 2.78 4.53 -1.60
CA GLU A 31 1.49 4.35 -2.25
C GLU A 31 1.36 5.34 -3.40
N TRP A 32 1.14 4.83 -4.60
CA TRP A 32 1.05 5.66 -5.80
C TRP A 32 -0.39 6.06 -6.07
N ARG A 33 -0.65 7.36 -6.16
CA ARG A 33 -1.96 7.92 -6.51
C ARG A 33 -1.83 8.95 -7.61
N THR A 34 -2.90 9.14 -8.39
CA THR A 34 -2.98 10.17 -9.44
C THR A 34 -3.25 11.57 -8.89
N TRP A 35 -3.29 11.71 -7.57
CA TRP A 35 -3.56 12.94 -6.85
C TRP A 35 -2.70 13.01 -5.59
N GLU A 36 -2.44 14.22 -5.13
CA GLU A 36 -1.58 14.50 -3.99
C GLU A 36 -2.30 14.28 -2.66
N ALA A 37 -1.65 13.65 -1.68
CA ALA A 37 -2.24 13.50 -0.35
C ALA A 37 -2.56 14.89 0.23
N PRO A 38 -3.76 15.10 0.79
CA PRO A 38 -4.17 16.43 1.22
C PRO A 38 -3.37 16.82 2.47
N ALA A 39 -3.03 18.11 2.60
CA ALA A 39 -2.16 18.61 3.67
C ALA A 39 -2.63 18.21 5.08
N TRP A 40 -3.94 18.13 5.31
CA TRP A 40 -4.52 17.74 6.60
C TRP A 40 -4.30 16.25 6.97
N ALA A 41 -3.99 15.39 6.00
CA ALA A 41 -3.68 13.98 6.23
C ALA A 41 -2.18 13.72 6.42
N GLN A 42 -1.34 14.61 5.89
CA GLN A 42 0.12 14.49 5.96
C GLN A 42 0.59 14.59 7.43
N GLY A 43 1.57 13.78 7.80
CA GLY A 43 2.08 13.69 9.17
C GLY A 43 1.18 12.93 10.14
N ARG A 44 -0.01 12.48 9.72
CA ARG A 44 -0.92 11.70 10.57
C ARG A 44 -0.62 10.21 10.47
N ARG A 45 -0.92 9.49 11.56
CA ARG A 45 -1.00 8.03 11.56
C ARG A 45 -2.31 7.60 10.89
N VAL A 46 -2.20 6.75 9.89
CA VAL A 46 -3.31 6.28 9.05
C VAL A 46 -3.40 4.76 9.13
N VAL A 47 -4.59 4.25 9.37
CA VAL A 47 -4.92 2.82 9.27
C VAL A 47 -4.91 2.42 7.80
N ILE A 48 -4.18 1.36 7.48
CA ILE A 48 -4.22 0.73 6.16
C ILE A 48 -5.28 -0.36 6.17
N HIS A 49 -6.34 -0.12 5.39
CA HIS A 49 -7.44 -1.06 5.20
C HIS A 49 -7.26 -1.81 3.88
N ALA A 50 -7.34 -3.13 3.92
CA ALA A 50 -7.37 -3.97 2.73
C ALA A 50 -8.79 -4.04 2.16
N SER A 51 -8.91 -3.67 0.89
CA SER A 51 -10.17 -3.79 0.13
C SER A 51 -10.73 -5.22 0.15
N ARG A 52 -12.02 -5.36 -0.13
CA ARG A 52 -12.69 -6.68 -0.28
C ARG A 52 -12.26 -7.42 -1.55
N ILE A 53 -11.72 -6.70 -2.53
CA ILE A 53 -11.30 -7.26 -3.82
C ILE A 53 -10.15 -8.25 -3.59
N ASP A 54 -10.39 -9.49 -4.01
CA ASP A 54 -9.43 -10.59 -3.89
C ASP A 54 -8.62 -10.75 -5.18
N PRO A 55 -7.28 -10.60 -5.13
CA PRO A 55 -6.45 -10.91 -6.27
C PRO A 55 -6.47 -12.43 -6.49
N LYS A 56 -6.88 -12.85 -7.69
CA LYS A 56 -6.84 -14.25 -8.10
C LYS A 56 -5.39 -14.71 -8.28
N ALA A 57 -5.16 -16.01 -8.17
CA ALA A 57 -3.83 -16.59 -8.25
C ALA A 57 -3.06 -16.17 -9.53
N HIS A 58 -3.70 -16.27 -10.70
CA HIS A 58 -3.10 -15.82 -11.97
C HIS A 58 -2.77 -14.32 -12.02
N ALA A 59 -3.49 -13.48 -11.27
CA ALA A 59 -3.18 -12.06 -11.18
C ALA A 59 -1.93 -11.82 -10.33
N LEU A 60 -1.77 -12.59 -9.25
CA LEU A 60 -0.55 -12.62 -8.45
C LEU A 60 0.63 -13.17 -9.26
N ASP A 61 0.45 -14.26 -10.00
CA ASP A 61 1.51 -14.84 -10.84
C ASP A 61 2.03 -13.84 -11.88
N ARG A 62 1.12 -13.12 -12.56
CA ARG A 62 1.50 -12.05 -13.50
C ARG A 62 2.25 -10.92 -12.80
N LEU A 63 1.81 -10.53 -11.61
CA LEU A 63 2.49 -9.49 -10.83
C LEU A 63 3.89 -9.94 -10.39
N ILE A 64 4.04 -11.20 -9.93
CA ILE A 64 5.31 -11.80 -9.56
C ILE A 64 6.25 -11.83 -10.76
N ALA A 65 5.79 -12.37 -11.89
CA ALA A 65 6.56 -12.41 -13.13
C ALA A 65 6.96 -11.00 -13.59
N GLN A 66 6.05 -10.04 -13.47
CA GLN A 66 6.36 -8.64 -13.74
C GLN A 66 7.48 -8.15 -12.82
N ILE A 67 7.34 -8.26 -11.49
CA ILE A 67 8.37 -7.81 -10.53
C ILE A 67 9.72 -8.51 -10.77
N ASP A 68 9.72 -9.82 -11.06
CA ASP A 68 10.91 -10.62 -11.37
C ASP A 68 11.61 -10.14 -12.67
N CYS A 69 10.86 -9.93 -13.75
CA CYS A 69 11.39 -9.34 -14.99
C CYS A 69 11.90 -7.90 -14.77
N ASP A 70 11.25 -7.19 -13.86
CA ASP A 70 11.44 -5.79 -13.58
C ASP A 70 12.65 -5.52 -12.66
N LEU A 71 13.28 -6.56 -12.09
CA LEU A 71 14.59 -6.48 -11.42
C LEU A 71 15.68 -5.89 -12.33
N GLY A 72 15.50 -5.92 -13.66
CA GLY A 72 16.37 -5.26 -14.64
C GLY A 72 16.01 -3.81 -15.01
N THR A 73 14.77 -3.33 -14.81
CA THR A 73 14.34 -2.00 -15.30
C THR A 73 13.15 -1.32 -14.58
N ARG A 74 12.29 -2.05 -13.87
CA ARG A 74 10.94 -1.58 -13.48
C ARG A 74 10.58 -1.80 -12.00
N GLY A 75 11.48 -2.29 -11.15
CA GLY A 75 11.34 -2.27 -9.67
C GLY A 75 11.15 -0.86 -9.05
N GLY A 76 11.00 0.18 -9.88
CA GLY A 76 10.90 1.60 -9.58
C GLY A 76 9.65 2.07 -8.84
N GLU A 77 8.84 1.17 -8.27
CA GLU A 77 7.85 1.57 -7.28
C GLU A 77 8.44 1.82 -5.88
N GLY A 78 9.75 1.56 -5.72
CA GLY A 78 10.46 1.62 -4.44
C GLY A 78 10.24 0.38 -3.57
N LEU A 79 9.77 -0.72 -4.16
CA LEU A 79 9.48 -1.96 -3.44
C LEU A 79 10.77 -2.57 -2.86
N VAL A 80 10.70 -3.13 -1.66
CA VAL A 80 11.74 -4.01 -1.12
C VAL A 80 11.53 -5.40 -1.75
N VAL A 81 12.20 -5.64 -2.87
CA VAL A 81 11.77 -6.62 -3.87
C VAL A 81 11.79 -8.06 -3.36
N GLU A 82 12.90 -8.55 -2.84
CA GLU A 82 13.07 -9.97 -2.50
C GLU A 82 12.10 -10.44 -1.40
N PRO A 83 11.94 -9.72 -0.27
CA PRO A 83 10.93 -10.08 0.72
C PRO A 83 9.49 -9.93 0.19
N ALA A 84 9.23 -8.94 -0.68
CA ALA A 84 7.91 -8.78 -1.29
C ALA A 84 7.57 -9.96 -2.21
N LEU A 85 8.52 -10.39 -3.04
CA LEU A 85 8.36 -11.56 -3.91
C LEU A 85 8.09 -12.83 -3.11
N ARG A 86 8.77 -13.04 -1.98
CA ARG A 86 8.49 -14.17 -1.07
C ARG A 86 7.04 -14.16 -0.60
N LEU A 87 6.59 -13.04 -0.02
CA LEU A 87 5.21 -12.89 0.45
C LEU A 87 4.17 -13.10 -0.67
N LEU A 88 4.44 -12.54 -1.87
CA LEU A 88 3.55 -12.69 -3.02
C LEU A 88 3.48 -14.14 -3.52
N ARG A 89 4.61 -14.86 -3.55
CA ARG A 89 4.66 -16.28 -3.95
C ARG A 89 3.91 -17.17 -2.97
N ASP A 90 4.05 -16.92 -1.67
CA ASP A 90 3.29 -17.65 -0.64
C ASP A 90 1.77 -17.39 -0.80
N ALA A 91 1.39 -16.13 -1.01
CA ALA A 91 0.00 -15.77 -1.26
C ALA A 91 -0.56 -16.41 -2.54
N ALA A 92 0.21 -16.42 -3.62
CA ALA A 92 -0.17 -17.08 -4.87
C ALA A 92 -0.37 -18.59 -4.64
N ALA A 93 0.57 -19.24 -3.94
CA ALA A 93 0.50 -20.66 -3.63
C ALA A 93 -0.72 -21.01 -2.75
N VAL A 94 -1.07 -20.18 -1.77
CA VAL A 94 -2.32 -20.34 -1.00
C VAL A 94 -3.55 -20.22 -1.91
N ARG A 95 -3.59 -19.23 -2.80
CA ARG A 95 -4.71 -19.04 -3.73
C ARG A 95 -4.81 -20.13 -4.80
N HIS A 96 -3.70 -20.77 -5.14
CA HIS A 96 -3.66 -22.00 -5.95
C HIS A 96 -4.05 -23.27 -5.16
N GLY A 97 -4.22 -23.19 -3.84
CA GLY A 97 -4.47 -24.35 -2.98
C GLY A 97 -3.24 -25.24 -2.77
N LYS A 98 -2.03 -24.75 -3.10
CA LYS A 98 -0.75 -25.47 -2.94
C LYS A 98 -0.15 -25.31 -1.55
N LEU A 99 -0.59 -24.30 -0.81
CA LEU A 99 -0.22 -24.06 0.58
C LEU A 99 -1.48 -23.81 1.42
N HIS A 100 -1.48 -24.34 2.63
CA HIS A 100 -2.49 -24.06 3.64
C HIS A 100 -1.80 -23.36 4.81
N HIS A 101 -1.94 -22.04 4.89
CA HIS A 101 -1.54 -21.30 6.08
C HIS A 101 -2.68 -21.28 7.11
N GLY A 102 -2.33 -21.28 8.40
CA GLY A 102 -3.30 -21.06 9.48
C GLY A 102 -3.93 -19.67 9.48
N ARG A 103 -3.42 -18.75 8.63
CA ARG A 103 -3.91 -17.38 8.43
C ARG A 103 -3.87 -17.02 6.94
N ASP A 104 -4.84 -16.25 6.44
CA ASP A 104 -4.82 -15.75 5.06
C ASP A 104 -3.63 -14.78 4.89
N PRO A 105 -2.66 -15.04 3.99
CA PRO A 105 -1.51 -14.16 3.79
C PRO A 105 -1.92 -12.79 3.22
N LEU A 106 -3.10 -12.66 2.60
CA LEU A 106 -3.65 -11.40 2.12
C LEU A 106 -5.07 -11.19 2.67
N PRO A 107 -5.23 -10.78 3.94
CA PRO A 107 -6.54 -10.54 4.54
C PRO A 107 -7.31 -9.45 3.79
N ARG A 108 -8.63 -9.55 3.73
CA ARG A 108 -9.49 -8.65 2.95
C ARG A 108 -10.60 -8.09 3.80
N ALA A 109 -11.13 -6.94 3.38
CA ALA A 109 -12.19 -6.23 4.10
C ALA A 109 -11.84 -5.98 5.58
N ALA A 110 -10.58 -5.65 5.86
CA ALA A 110 -10.06 -5.50 7.21
C ALA A 110 -8.93 -4.46 7.27
N GLY A 111 -8.82 -3.76 8.40
CA GLY A 111 -7.64 -3.00 8.76
C GLY A 111 -6.50 -3.94 9.12
N LEU A 112 -5.30 -3.67 8.62
CA LEU A 112 -4.13 -4.55 8.78
C LEU A 112 -3.05 -3.98 9.70
N GLY A 113 -3.09 -2.67 9.93
CA GLY A 113 -2.01 -1.94 10.58
C GLY A 113 -2.12 -0.45 10.37
N THR A 114 -1.11 0.28 10.82
CA THR A 114 -1.01 1.73 10.63
C THR A 114 0.31 2.13 10.01
N VAL A 115 0.35 3.31 9.40
CA VAL A 115 1.55 3.96 8.87
C VAL A 115 1.52 5.44 9.20
N LEU A 116 2.69 6.07 9.31
CA LEU A 116 2.82 7.51 9.33
C LEU A 116 2.86 8.03 7.88
N LEU A 117 1.84 8.80 7.48
CA LEU A 117 1.77 9.35 6.14
C LEU A 117 2.76 10.50 5.98
N GLY A 118 3.70 10.39 5.05
CA GLY A 118 4.67 11.44 4.77
C GLY A 118 4.13 12.52 3.84
N VAL A 119 4.95 13.56 3.63
CA VAL A 119 4.71 14.56 2.59
C VAL A 119 4.82 13.90 1.21
N PRO A 120 3.77 13.96 0.38
CA PRO A 120 3.77 13.37 -0.95
C PRO A 120 4.80 14.06 -1.86
N ALA A 121 5.36 13.30 -2.79
CA ALA A 121 6.24 13.84 -3.81
C ALA A 121 5.81 13.31 -5.18
N SER A 122 5.95 14.13 -6.22
CA SER A 122 5.71 13.67 -7.58
C SER A 122 6.72 12.58 -7.95
N LYS A 123 6.31 11.64 -8.80
CA LYS A 123 7.18 10.58 -9.31
C LYS A 123 8.43 11.16 -10.00
N PHE A 124 8.29 12.32 -10.65
CA PHE A 124 9.42 13.07 -11.22
C PHE A 124 10.42 13.52 -10.14
N ALA A 125 9.93 14.12 -9.05
CA ALA A 125 10.78 14.54 -7.94
C ALA A 125 11.46 13.34 -7.26
N LEU A 126 10.74 12.23 -7.08
CA LEU A 126 11.31 11.00 -6.51
C LEU A 126 12.40 10.39 -7.41
N ARG A 127 12.28 10.50 -8.75
CA ARG A 127 13.34 10.10 -9.70
C ARG A 127 14.57 10.97 -9.59
N ALA A 128 14.39 12.29 -9.54
CA ALA A 128 15.50 13.23 -9.39
C ALA A 128 16.29 12.97 -8.09
N GLN A 129 15.62 12.43 -7.07
CA GLN A 129 16.23 12.03 -5.80
C GLN A 129 16.82 10.61 -5.80
N GLY A 130 16.75 9.87 -6.91
CA GLY A 130 17.21 8.48 -7.00
C GLY A 130 16.38 7.48 -6.17
N LYS A 131 15.19 7.87 -5.70
CA LYS A 131 14.33 7.03 -4.83
C LYS A 131 13.46 6.05 -5.61
N VAL A 132 13.37 6.23 -6.93
CA VAL A 132 12.67 5.36 -7.87
C VAL A 132 13.51 5.27 -9.15
N CYS A 133 13.46 4.13 -9.85
CA CYS A 133 14.36 3.90 -10.98
C CYS A 133 14.07 4.86 -12.17
N ALA A 134 15.12 5.26 -12.86
CA ALA A 134 15.04 6.14 -14.03
C ALA A 134 14.38 5.45 -15.25
N HIS A 135 14.57 4.13 -15.37
CA HIS A 135 14.05 3.27 -16.45
C HIS A 135 12.55 2.94 -16.34
N ASP A 136 11.87 3.51 -15.37
CA ASP A 136 10.43 3.35 -15.29
C ASP A 136 9.77 4.19 -16.40
N HIS A 137 9.50 3.62 -17.56
CA HIS A 137 8.83 4.35 -18.64
C HIS A 137 7.33 4.61 -18.35
N HIS A 138 6.79 4.19 -17.19
CA HIS A 138 5.40 4.45 -16.75
C HIS A 138 5.27 5.76 -15.94
N CYS A 139 5.98 6.80 -16.35
CA CYS A 139 5.85 8.15 -15.77
C CYS A 139 4.62 8.91 -16.25
N GLN A 140 3.86 8.37 -17.21
CA GLN A 140 2.65 9.01 -17.75
C GLN A 140 1.48 8.04 -17.69
N VAL A 141 0.76 8.01 -16.57
CA VAL A 141 -0.62 7.50 -16.60
C VAL A 141 -1.40 8.54 -17.39
N ARG A 142 -1.85 8.21 -18.60
CA ARG A 142 -2.63 9.13 -19.40
C ARG A 142 -4.08 9.14 -18.92
N ASP A 143 -4.68 10.31 -18.93
CA ASP A 143 -6.12 10.45 -18.70
C ASP A 143 -6.87 9.77 -19.85
N PRO A 144 -7.67 8.71 -19.60
CA PRO A 144 -8.38 8.03 -20.68
C PRO A 144 -9.40 8.92 -21.41
N LYS A 145 -9.81 10.05 -20.82
CA LYS A 145 -10.74 11.00 -21.43
C LYS A 145 -10.06 12.12 -22.20
N THR A 146 -8.86 12.54 -21.75
CA THR A 146 -8.20 13.74 -22.30
C THR A 146 -6.84 13.45 -22.95
N ASP A 147 -6.36 12.20 -22.87
CA ASP A 147 -5.04 11.72 -23.26
C ASP A 147 -3.85 12.49 -22.65
N ARG A 148 -4.12 13.38 -21.68
CA ARG A 148 -3.08 14.17 -21.02
C ARG A 148 -2.31 13.32 -20.01
N PRO A 149 -0.98 13.49 -19.89
CA PRO A 149 -0.21 12.82 -18.86
C PRO A 149 -0.70 13.27 -17.47
N ARG A 150 -0.98 12.32 -16.59
CA ARG A 150 -1.24 12.56 -15.17
C ARG A 150 0.05 12.35 -14.38
N THR A 151 0.32 13.29 -13.48
CA THR A 151 1.38 13.15 -12.49
C THR A 151 0.97 12.09 -11.47
N LEU A 152 1.82 11.09 -11.30
CA LEU A 152 1.74 10.16 -10.18
C LEU A 152 2.45 10.78 -8.96
N TYR A 153 1.79 10.69 -7.81
CA TYR A 153 2.32 11.11 -6.53
C TYR A 153 2.60 9.87 -5.69
N GLY A 154 3.83 9.77 -5.19
CA GLY A 154 4.22 8.76 -4.23
C GLY A 154 3.95 9.30 -2.84
N TRP A 155 3.05 8.66 -2.11
CA TRP A 155 2.76 8.99 -0.72
C TRP A 155 3.65 8.12 0.16
N PRO A 156 4.61 8.70 0.90
CA PRO A 156 5.49 7.92 1.75
C PRO A 156 4.71 7.25 2.88
N MET A 157 4.83 5.93 2.99
CA MET A 157 4.22 5.10 4.03
C MET A 157 5.31 4.74 5.05
N ARG A 158 5.51 5.63 6.04
CA ARG A 158 6.62 5.53 7.00
C ARG A 158 6.21 4.78 8.26
N SER A 159 7.18 4.22 8.96
CA SER A 159 7.00 3.60 10.29
C SER A 159 5.78 2.66 10.35
N PRO A 160 5.69 1.67 9.44
CA PRO A 160 4.57 0.76 9.40
C PRO A 160 4.50 -0.04 10.70
N THR A 161 3.28 -0.25 11.17
CA THR A 161 2.96 -1.04 12.35
C THR A 161 1.89 -2.04 11.96
N ARG A 162 2.26 -3.31 11.82
CA ARG A 162 1.32 -4.39 11.52
C ARG A 162 0.60 -4.81 12.80
N TRP A 163 -0.69 -5.11 12.72
CA TRP A 163 -1.45 -5.65 13.85
C TRP A 163 -1.34 -7.17 13.91
N ALA A 164 -1.47 -7.73 15.12
CA ALA A 164 -1.42 -9.18 15.35
C ALA A 164 -2.54 -9.94 14.62
N ALA A 165 -3.70 -9.30 14.46
CA ALA A 165 -4.83 -9.82 13.72
C ALA A 165 -5.49 -8.70 12.88
N PRO A 166 -5.99 -9.00 11.67
CA PRO A 166 -6.78 -8.06 10.90
C PRO A 166 -8.08 -7.69 11.64
N VAL A 167 -8.46 -6.41 11.61
CA VAL A 167 -9.72 -5.93 12.19
C VAL A 167 -10.76 -5.75 11.09
N PRO A 168 -11.83 -6.56 11.03
CA PRO A 168 -12.86 -6.45 9.99
C PRO A 168 -13.52 -5.07 9.97
N ALA A 169 -13.61 -4.46 8.79
CA ALA A 169 -14.28 -3.17 8.61
C ALA A 169 -14.71 -2.98 7.16
N LYS A 170 -15.78 -2.20 6.93
CA LYS A 170 -16.17 -1.77 5.58
C LYS A 170 -15.28 -0.61 5.14
N GLY A 171 -14.57 -0.78 4.02
CA GLY A 171 -13.74 0.27 3.44
C GLY A 171 -14.56 1.35 2.74
N ALA A 172 -13.93 2.50 2.50
CA ALA A 172 -14.51 3.62 1.77
C ALA A 172 -13.51 4.24 0.78
N GLN A 173 -14.02 5.01 -0.17
CA GLN A 173 -13.19 5.72 -1.16
C GLN A 173 -12.55 6.95 -0.52
N GLY A 174 -11.26 7.16 -0.82
CA GLY A 174 -10.49 8.26 -0.25
C GLY A 174 -10.10 7.99 1.20
N PHE A 175 -9.79 9.06 1.93
CA PHE A 175 -9.59 8.98 3.36
C PHE A 175 -10.93 8.96 4.10
N TRP A 176 -11.02 8.16 5.14
CA TRP A 176 -12.26 7.99 5.91
C TRP A 176 -11.97 7.76 7.39
N THR A 177 -12.98 7.99 8.22
CA THR A 177 -12.85 7.81 9.67
C THR A 177 -12.92 6.33 10.05
N TRP A 178 -11.86 5.83 10.67
CA TRP A 178 -11.81 4.47 11.20
C TRP A 178 -12.81 4.32 12.36
N PRO A 179 -13.70 3.31 12.34
CA PRO A 179 -14.80 3.18 13.30
C PRO A 179 -14.41 2.43 14.58
N HIS A 180 -13.21 1.86 14.64
CA HIS A 180 -12.74 1.09 15.79
C HIS A 180 -11.61 1.80 16.52
N GLU A 181 -11.25 1.31 17.70
CA GLU A 181 -9.98 1.64 18.31
C GLU A 181 -8.82 1.09 17.44
N VAL A 182 -7.64 1.70 17.54
CA VAL A 182 -6.45 1.23 16.83
C VAL A 182 -5.74 0.21 17.73
N PRO A 183 -5.65 -1.06 17.32
CA PRO A 183 -4.87 -2.05 18.07
C PRO A 183 -3.40 -1.64 18.21
N GLU A 184 -2.78 -2.13 19.28
CA GLU A 184 -1.34 -2.08 19.44
C GLU A 184 -0.62 -2.89 18.35
N ALA A 185 0.68 -2.65 18.21
CA ALA A 185 1.53 -3.40 17.31
C ALA A 185 1.44 -4.91 17.62
N GLY A 186 1.27 -5.73 16.59
CA GLY A 186 1.54 -7.17 16.74
C GLY A 186 3.04 -7.41 16.75
N ALA A 187 3.48 -8.44 17.48
CA ALA A 187 4.82 -8.98 17.27
C ALA A 187 4.97 -9.37 15.78
N ALA A 188 6.11 -9.04 15.17
CA ALA A 188 6.41 -9.55 13.84
C ALA A 188 6.55 -11.07 13.94
N ASP A 189 5.76 -11.81 13.16
CA ASP A 189 6.00 -13.24 12.98
C ASP A 189 7.37 -13.36 12.26
N ASP A 190 8.38 -13.89 12.97
CA ASP A 190 9.74 -14.21 12.49
C ASP A 190 9.73 -15.33 11.43
#